data_AF-A0A1C7NEM2-F1
#
_entry.id   AF-A0A1C7NEM2-F1
#
_cell.length_a   1.000
_cell.length_b   1.000
_cell.length_c   1.000
_cell.angle_alpha   90.00
_cell.angle_beta   90.00
_cell.angle_gamma   90.00
#
_symmetry.space_group_name_H-M   'P 1'
#
loop_
_entity.id
_entity.type
_entity.pdbx_description
1 polymer ?
#
loop_
_entity_poly.entity_id
_entity_poly.type
_entity_poly.pdbx_seq_one_letter_code
_entity_poly.pdbx_strand_id
1 'polypeptide(L)'
;MGKSSKDKRDVYYRLAKEEGWRARSAFKLLQLDEEFNFLQGVQRAVDLCAAPGSWSQVLSKRLNENHQQQPDQPEPKIVAVDLQAMAPLDGVIQLQGDITKKSTAEKIISYFDGAMADIVICDGAPDVTGLHDMDEYIQAQLLLAALNITTHVLRPGGTFVAKIFRGKDITLLYSQLKIFFPTVTCSKPRSSRNSSIESFIVCQGYQPPADYTPTMANPLLDLQYNAMNELVGPNRTIVPFIACGDLNGYDADRTYPLQASYQQLDPLQPPITAPYKTAMELKRNNFYNK
;
A
#
# COMPACT_ATOMS: atom_id res chain seq x y z
N MET A 1 18.79 22.71 -2.45
CA MET A 1 19.03 22.19 -1.08
C MET A 1 19.75 23.25 -0.25
N GLY A 2 19.04 23.97 0.63
CA GLY A 2 19.58 25.09 1.40
C GLY A 2 20.05 24.70 2.81
N LYS A 3 21.23 25.22 3.20
CA LYS A 3 21.93 25.06 4.50
C LYS A 3 21.16 25.53 5.75
N SER A 4 19.89 25.91 5.65
CA SER A 4 19.04 26.41 6.76
C SER A 4 18.00 25.39 7.27
N SER A 5 17.84 24.20 6.67
CA SER A 5 16.83 23.21 7.12
C SER A 5 17.24 22.33 8.33
N LYS A 6 18.36 22.65 9.01
CA LYS A 6 18.87 21.83 10.13
C LYS A 6 17.85 21.63 11.26
N ASP A 7 16.89 22.55 11.41
CA ASP A 7 15.87 22.55 12.48
C ASP A 7 14.57 21.78 12.18
N LYS A 8 14.36 21.27 10.96
CA LYS A 8 13.14 20.48 10.62
C LYS A 8 13.32 18.97 10.81
N ARG A 9 14.41 18.53 11.42
CA ARG A 9 14.72 17.11 11.70
C ARG A 9 14.24 16.70 13.10
N ASP A 10 12.94 16.48 13.19
CA ASP A 10 12.35 15.23 13.63
C ASP A 10 13.23 14.30 14.51
N VAL A 11 12.78 14.01 15.74
CA VAL A 11 13.54 13.22 16.73
C VAL A 11 13.96 11.85 16.21
N TYR A 12 13.09 11.15 15.48
CA TYR A 12 13.38 9.82 14.96
C TYR A 12 14.39 9.84 13.81
N TYR A 13 14.50 10.95 13.09
CA TYR A 13 15.59 11.13 12.13
C TYR A 13 16.95 11.18 12.83
N ARG A 14 17.04 11.91 13.95
CA ARG A 14 18.29 12.03 14.72
C ARG A 14 18.66 10.70 15.37
N LEU A 15 17.70 10.06 16.04
CA LEU A 15 17.87 8.72 16.62
C LEU A 15 18.30 7.70 15.56
N ALA A 16 17.75 7.75 14.35
CA ALA A 16 18.16 6.85 13.28
C ALA A 16 19.64 6.99 12.93
N LYS A 17 20.17 8.22 12.95
CA LYS A 17 21.60 8.46 12.68
C LYS A 17 22.49 8.09 13.86
N GLU A 18 22.02 8.29 15.09
CA GLU A 18 22.72 7.91 16.31
C GLU A 18 22.82 6.38 16.46
N GLU A 19 21.74 5.66 16.15
CA GLU A 19 21.67 4.19 16.25
C GLU A 19 22.11 3.45 14.98
N GLY A 20 22.52 4.16 13.92
CA GLY A 20 23.03 3.54 12.69
C GLY A 20 21.95 2.98 11.73
N TRP A 21 20.69 3.36 11.90
CA TRP A 21 19.61 3.04 10.96
C TRP A 21 19.71 3.90 9.68
N ARG A 22 19.51 3.26 8.52
CA ARG A 22 19.53 3.94 7.21
C ARG A 22 18.47 5.04 7.13
N ALA A 23 17.28 4.76 7.65
CA ALA A 23 16.16 5.67 7.67
C ALA A 23 15.39 5.57 8.99
N ARG A 24 14.65 6.65 9.31
CA ARG A 24 13.80 6.74 10.49
C ARG A 24 12.58 5.80 10.48
N SER A 25 12.26 5.21 9.34
CA SER A 25 11.18 4.23 9.20
C SER A 25 11.49 2.93 9.95
N ALA A 26 12.76 2.65 10.30
CA ALA A 26 13.13 1.53 11.18
C ALA A 26 12.32 1.53 12.50
N PHE A 27 12.13 2.71 13.11
CA PHE A 27 11.33 2.85 14.34
C PHE A 27 9.86 2.50 14.17
N LYS A 28 9.32 2.57 12.95
CA LYS A 28 7.92 2.17 12.69
C LYS A 28 7.79 0.67 12.86
N LEU A 29 8.69 -0.11 12.23
CA LEU A 29 8.68 -1.57 12.35
C LEU A 29 8.97 -2.01 13.79
N LEU A 30 9.96 -1.40 14.45
CA LEU A 30 10.29 -1.70 15.85
C LEU A 30 9.09 -1.47 16.79
N GLN A 31 8.35 -0.37 16.60
CA GLN A 31 7.18 -0.05 17.42
C GLN A 31 5.96 -0.92 17.08
N LEU A 32 5.83 -1.36 15.82
CA LEU A 32 4.81 -2.33 15.45
C LEU A 32 5.12 -3.69 16.08
N ASP A 33 6.37 -4.15 16.01
CA ASP A 33 6.78 -5.41 16.64
C ASP A 33 6.67 -5.37 18.17
N GLU A 34 6.94 -4.23 18.82
CA GLU A 34 6.71 -4.02 20.26
C GLU A 34 5.24 -4.31 20.67
N GLU A 35 4.28 -3.92 19.83
CA GLU A 35 2.86 -4.09 20.11
C GLU A 35 2.33 -5.49 19.73
N PHE A 36 2.78 -6.03 18.60
CA PHE A 36 2.20 -7.24 18.00
C PHE A 36 3.07 -8.49 18.14
N ASN A 37 4.36 -8.32 18.48
CA ASN A 37 5.34 -9.38 18.68
C ASN A 37 5.39 -10.39 17.51
N PHE A 38 5.27 -9.90 16.28
CA PHE A 38 5.17 -10.75 15.08
C PHE A 38 6.52 -11.22 14.55
N LEU A 39 7.65 -10.69 15.05
CA LEU A 39 8.99 -11.16 14.67
C LEU A 39 9.47 -12.34 15.54
N GLN A 40 8.77 -12.67 16.63
CA GLN A 40 9.11 -13.81 17.46
C GLN A 40 8.92 -15.13 16.68
N GLY A 41 9.96 -15.96 16.67
CA GLY A 41 9.92 -17.27 16.00
C GLY A 41 9.92 -17.20 14.46
N VAL A 42 10.16 -16.02 13.87
CA VAL A 42 10.34 -15.87 12.42
C VAL A 42 11.72 -16.38 12.01
N GLN A 43 11.76 -17.29 11.04
CA GLN A 43 13.00 -17.76 10.42
C GLN A 43 13.15 -17.21 9.01
N ARG A 44 12.05 -17.08 8.25
CA ARG A 44 12.06 -16.62 6.85
C ARG A 44 11.25 -15.35 6.72
N ALA A 45 11.91 -14.26 6.36
CA ALA A 45 11.27 -12.95 6.20
C ALA A 45 11.49 -12.38 4.79
N VAL A 46 10.45 -11.77 4.25
CA VAL A 46 10.50 -11.02 2.98
C VAL A 46 10.23 -9.55 3.26
N ASP A 47 11.10 -8.66 2.78
CA ASP A 47 10.92 -7.20 2.82
C ASP A 47 10.67 -6.69 1.40
N LEU A 48 9.43 -6.31 1.09
CA LEU A 48 9.02 -5.80 -0.23
C LEU A 48 9.14 -4.28 -0.27
N CYS A 49 9.54 -3.75 -1.44
CA CYS A 49 9.81 -2.32 -1.63
C CYS A 49 10.79 -1.80 -0.56
N ALA A 50 11.85 -2.58 -0.35
CA ALA A 50 12.73 -2.45 0.81
C ALA A 50 13.62 -1.21 0.79
N ALA A 51 13.88 -0.59 -0.37
CA ALA A 51 14.86 0.49 -0.49
C ALA A 51 14.51 1.68 0.43
N PRO A 52 15.46 2.21 1.23
CA PRO A 52 16.92 1.95 1.21
C PRO A 52 17.39 0.78 2.11
N GLY A 53 16.49 0.01 2.71
CA GLY A 53 16.79 -1.20 3.49
C GLY A 53 16.65 -1.03 5.00
N SER A 54 15.94 0.01 5.49
CA SER A 54 15.83 0.26 6.93
C SER A 54 15.01 -0.80 7.68
N TRP A 55 13.99 -1.39 7.03
CA TRP A 55 13.20 -2.49 7.60
C TRP A 55 13.99 -3.80 7.53
N SER A 56 14.68 -4.05 6.43
CA SER A 56 15.67 -5.14 6.30
C SER A 56 16.74 -5.11 7.41
N GLN A 57 17.25 -3.93 7.80
CA GLN A 57 18.17 -3.82 8.94
C GLN A 57 17.51 -4.26 10.26
N VAL A 58 16.27 -3.85 10.49
CA VAL A 58 15.52 -4.24 11.69
C VAL A 58 15.29 -5.76 11.71
N LEU A 59 14.88 -6.34 10.58
CA LEU A 59 14.75 -7.79 10.44
C LEU A 59 16.06 -8.51 10.77
N SER A 60 17.17 -8.12 10.13
CA SER A 60 18.48 -8.75 10.35
C SER A 60 18.88 -8.70 11.81
N LYS A 61 18.72 -7.55 12.48
CA LYS A 61 19.05 -7.43 13.90
C LYS A 61 18.15 -8.29 14.79
N ARG A 62 16.82 -8.18 14.65
CA ARG A 62 15.84 -8.87 15.51
C ARG A 62 15.86 -10.38 15.36
N LEU A 63 15.94 -10.87 14.12
CA LEU A 63 15.92 -12.30 13.85
C LEU A 63 17.21 -12.96 14.34
N ASN A 64 18.36 -12.29 14.22
CA ASN A 64 19.62 -12.77 14.79
C ASN A 64 19.61 -12.76 16.33
N GLU A 65 19.07 -11.71 16.96
CA GLU A 65 18.86 -11.67 18.42
C GLU A 65 17.97 -12.84 18.89
N ASN A 66 16.89 -13.14 18.16
CA ASN A 66 16.00 -14.27 18.46
C ASN A 66 16.69 -15.62 18.28
N HIS A 67 17.49 -15.78 17.21
CA HIS A 67 18.25 -17.00 16.96
C HIS A 67 19.32 -17.26 18.03
N GLN A 68 19.99 -16.22 18.53
CA GLN A 68 20.94 -16.36 19.65
C GLN A 68 20.28 -16.90 20.93
N GLN A 69 19.00 -16.61 21.15
CA GLN A 69 18.23 -17.15 22.28
C GLN A 69 17.74 -18.58 22.03
N GLN A 70 17.71 -19.02 20.77
CA GLN A 70 17.23 -20.34 20.35
C GLN A 70 18.17 -20.96 19.29
N PRO A 71 19.40 -21.34 19.68
CA PRO A 71 20.44 -21.77 18.74
C PRO A 71 20.13 -23.08 18.01
N ASP A 72 19.19 -23.88 18.54
CA ASP A 72 18.74 -25.13 17.91
C ASP A 72 17.89 -24.90 16.65
N GLN A 73 17.39 -23.67 16.44
CA GLN A 73 16.61 -23.33 15.24
C GLN A 73 17.53 -22.98 14.06
N PRO A 74 17.09 -23.20 12.81
CA PRO A 74 17.83 -22.76 11.63
C PRO A 74 18.14 -21.26 11.66
N GLU A 75 19.30 -20.89 11.09
CA GLU A 75 19.67 -19.49 10.90
C GLU A 75 18.60 -18.76 10.08
N PRO A 76 18.22 -17.52 10.47
CA PRO A 76 17.20 -16.78 9.77
C PRO A 76 17.66 -16.40 8.35
N LYS A 77 16.73 -16.49 7.39
CA LYS A 77 16.91 -16.05 6.01
C LYS A 77 16.02 -14.87 5.71
N ILE A 78 16.61 -13.80 5.17
CA ILE A 78 15.89 -12.57 4.82
C ILE A 78 16.10 -12.28 3.34
N VAL A 79 15.01 -12.07 2.61
CA VAL A 79 15.03 -11.65 1.20
C VAL A 79 14.38 -10.28 1.08
N ALA A 80 15.18 -9.27 0.71
CA ALA A 80 14.72 -7.92 0.48
C ALA A 80 14.58 -7.64 -1.02
N VAL A 81 13.42 -7.14 -1.43
CA VAL A 81 13.05 -6.96 -2.84
C VAL A 81 12.75 -5.50 -3.11
N ASP A 82 13.40 -4.92 -4.12
CA ASP A 82 13.09 -3.57 -4.59
C ASP A 82 13.42 -3.43 -6.08
N LEU A 83 12.79 -2.47 -6.76
CA LEU A 83 13.19 -2.08 -8.12
C LEU A 83 14.54 -1.36 -8.12
N GLN A 84 14.84 -0.63 -7.05
CA GLN A 84 16.08 0.12 -6.85
C GLN A 84 17.16 -0.76 -6.21
N ALA A 85 18.39 -0.57 -6.63
CA ALA A 85 19.54 -1.17 -5.96
C ALA A 85 19.69 -0.59 -4.54
N MET A 86 20.00 -1.45 -3.58
CA MET A 86 20.31 -1.06 -2.20
C MET A 86 21.79 -1.29 -1.90
N ALA A 87 22.34 -0.52 -0.96
CA ALA A 87 23.66 -0.86 -0.43
C ALA A 87 23.59 -2.22 0.31
N PRO A 88 24.64 -3.07 0.24
CA PRO A 88 24.65 -4.38 0.89
C PRO A 88 24.32 -4.33 2.39
N LEU A 89 23.66 -5.36 2.90
CA LEU A 89 23.31 -5.54 4.31
C LEU A 89 23.67 -6.96 4.72
N ASP A 90 24.39 -7.08 5.84
CA ASP A 90 24.80 -8.39 6.36
C ASP A 90 23.58 -9.21 6.77
N GLY A 91 23.58 -10.50 6.38
CA GLY A 91 22.47 -11.42 6.63
C GLY A 91 21.21 -11.17 5.78
N VAL A 92 21.27 -10.28 4.78
CA VAL A 92 20.12 -9.96 3.92
C VAL A 92 20.45 -10.25 2.46
N ILE A 93 19.67 -11.14 1.85
CA ILE A 93 19.72 -11.39 0.41
C ILE A 93 18.95 -10.26 -0.29
N GLN A 94 19.62 -9.51 -1.17
CA GLN A 94 19.02 -8.38 -1.87
C GLN A 94 18.69 -8.78 -3.31
N LEU A 95 17.41 -8.81 -3.64
CA LEU A 95 16.88 -9.10 -4.96
C LEU A 95 16.38 -7.82 -5.62
N GLN A 96 17.06 -7.38 -6.67
CA GLN A 96 16.51 -6.33 -7.52
C GLN A 96 15.43 -6.92 -8.43
N GLY A 97 14.17 -6.57 -8.19
CA GLY A 97 13.04 -7.22 -8.84
C GLY A 97 11.73 -6.43 -8.75
N ASP A 98 10.86 -6.68 -9.72
CA ASP A 98 9.51 -6.14 -9.79
C ASP A 98 8.54 -7.10 -9.08
N ILE A 99 7.90 -6.64 -8.01
CA ILE A 99 6.97 -7.45 -7.20
C ILE A 99 5.72 -7.88 -7.98
N THR A 100 5.44 -7.30 -9.14
CA THR A 100 4.32 -7.69 -10.02
C THR A 100 4.66 -8.89 -10.92
N LYS A 101 5.91 -9.37 -10.91
CA LYS A 101 6.36 -10.47 -11.78
C LYS A 101 6.42 -11.80 -11.04
N LYS A 102 5.87 -12.84 -11.66
CA LYS A 102 5.96 -14.23 -11.16
C LYS A 102 7.40 -14.69 -10.94
N SER A 103 8.31 -14.29 -11.83
CA SER A 103 9.74 -14.60 -11.70
C SER A 103 10.37 -14.04 -10.42
N THR A 104 9.87 -12.93 -9.88
CA THR A 104 10.31 -12.40 -8.58
C THR A 104 9.86 -13.30 -7.44
N ALA A 105 8.60 -13.75 -7.44
CA ALA A 105 8.08 -14.72 -6.46
C ALA A 105 8.87 -16.04 -6.48
N GLU A 106 9.14 -16.58 -7.67
CA GLU A 106 9.92 -17.80 -7.86
C GLU A 106 11.35 -17.66 -7.31
N LYS A 107 12.00 -16.51 -7.55
CA LYS A 107 13.33 -16.22 -7.00
C LYS A 107 13.32 -16.13 -5.48
N ILE A 108 12.31 -15.47 -4.88
CA ILE A 108 12.17 -15.41 -3.41
C ILE A 108 12.09 -16.82 -2.83
N ILE A 109 11.21 -17.67 -3.38
CA ILE A 109 11.04 -19.06 -2.93
C ILE A 109 12.35 -19.86 -3.11
N SER A 110 13.08 -19.62 -4.20
CA SER A 110 14.36 -20.30 -4.44
C SER A 110 15.42 -19.97 -3.37
N TYR A 111 15.47 -18.73 -2.87
CA TYR A 111 16.38 -18.35 -1.79
C TYR A 111 16.02 -18.98 -0.44
N PHE A 112 14.77 -19.42 -0.28
CA PHE A 112 14.29 -20.19 0.87
C PHE A 112 14.32 -21.71 0.62
N ASP A 113 15.03 -22.19 -0.40
CA ASP A 113 15.13 -23.60 -0.74
C ASP A 113 13.77 -24.28 -0.98
N GLY A 114 12.81 -23.54 -1.54
CA GLY A 114 11.45 -24.02 -1.78
C GLY A 114 10.49 -23.81 -0.60
N ALA A 115 10.97 -23.37 0.56
CA ALA A 115 10.13 -23.05 1.71
C ALA A 115 9.43 -21.70 1.57
N MET A 116 8.28 -21.58 2.25
CA MET A 116 7.49 -20.34 2.29
C MET A 116 7.95 -19.43 3.44
N ALA A 117 7.77 -18.12 3.27
CA ALA A 117 8.08 -17.10 4.26
C ALA A 117 7.13 -17.20 5.47
N ASP A 118 7.65 -16.89 6.67
CA ASP A 118 6.85 -16.76 7.89
C ASP A 118 6.22 -15.38 8.00
N ILE A 119 6.92 -14.36 7.48
CA ILE A 119 6.45 -12.97 7.44
C ILE A 119 6.81 -12.31 6.12
N VAL A 120 5.88 -11.47 5.63
CA VAL A 120 6.13 -10.53 4.53
C VAL A 120 5.84 -9.12 5.04
N ILE A 121 6.77 -8.19 4.84
CA ILE A 121 6.63 -6.78 5.24
C ILE A 121 6.78 -5.85 4.02
N CYS A 122 6.12 -4.69 4.04
CA CYS A 122 6.19 -3.70 2.95
C CYS A 122 6.03 -2.26 3.47
N ASP A 123 7.11 -1.46 3.48
CA ASP A 123 7.07 0.00 3.78
C ASP A 123 7.00 0.84 2.50
N GLY A 124 6.71 0.22 1.35
CA GLY A 124 6.64 0.89 0.06
C GLY A 124 5.61 2.03 0.04
N ALA A 125 6.00 3.16 -0.55
CA ALA A 125 5.11 4.26 -0.88
C ALA A 125 5.51 4.89 -2.22
N PRO A 126 4.54 5.30 -3.06
CA PRO A 126 4.83 6.10 -4.25
C PRO A 126 5.27 7.51 -3.86
N ASP A 127 5.83 8.23 -4.83
CA ASP A 127 6.07 9.66 -4.68
C ASP A 127 4.74 10.40 -4.49
N VAL A 128 4.62 11.11 -3.37
CA VAL A 128 3.39 11.82 -2.99
C VAL A 128 3.24 13.06 -3.85
N THR A 129 2.16 13.12 -4.61
CA THR A 129 1.83 14.23 -5.53
C THR A 129 1.20 15.41 -4.79
N GLY A 130 0.60 15.16 -3.62
CA GLY A 130 -0.18 16.14 -2.87
C GLY A 130 -1.67 16.12 -3.20
N LEU A 131 -2.08 15.37 -4.24
CA LEU A 131 -3.46 15.08 -4.55
C LEU A 131 -3.87 13.81 -3.79
N HIS A 132 -4.47 14.00 -2.61
CA HIS A 132 -4.74 12.90 -1.67
C HIS A 132 -5.49 11.72 -2.27
N ASP A 133 -6.51 11.96 -3.10
CA ASP A 133 -7.30 10.89 -3.73
C ASP A 133 -6.44 10.04 -4.69
N MET A 134 -5.54 10.68 -5.46
CA MET A 134 -4.60 9.98 -6.35
C MET A 134 -3.52 9.24 -5.56
N ASP A 135 -2.96 9.88 -4.53
CA ASP A 135 -1.93 9.27 -3.69
C ASP A 135 -2.47 8.04 -2.94
N GLU A 136 -3.72 8.11 -2.44
CA GLU A 136 -4.43 6.97 -1.84
C GLU A 136 -4.64 5.84 -2.85
N TYR A 137 -5.11 6.16 -4.07
CA TYR A 137 -5.31 5.18 -5.12
C TYR A 137 -4.01 4.45 -5.49
N ILE A 138 -2.91 5.19 -5.73
CA ILE A 138 -1.62 4.60 -6.11
C ILE A 138 -1.05 3.76 -4.96
N GLN A 139 -1.18 4.21 -3.71
CA GLN A 139 -0.78 3.42 -2.54
C GLN A 139 -1.59 2.11 -2.45
N ALA A 140 -2.89 2.15 -2.71
CA ALA A 140 -3.74 0.96 -2.71
C ALA A 140 -3.32 -0.03 -3.81
N GLN A 141 -2.94 0.45 -5.00
CA GLN A 141 -2.41 -0.38 -6.08
C GLN A 141 -1.09 -1.06 -5.69
N LEU A 142 -0.19 -0.31 -5.05
CA LEU A 142 1.07 -0.88 -4.54
C LEU A 142 0.82 -1.95 -3.48
N LEU A 143 -0.13 -1.69 -2.57
CA LEU A 143 -0.51 -2.67 -1.55
C LEU A 143 -1.09 -3.94 -2.18
N LEU A 144 -1.95 -3.81 -3.18
CA LEU A 144 -2.53 -4.96 -3.86
C LEU A 144 -1.45 -5.79 -4.56
N ALA A 145 -0.49 -5.14 -5.23
CA ALA A 145 0.65 -5.84 -5.82
C ALA A 145 1.47 -6.58 -4.75
N ALA A 146 1.70 -5.95 -3.59
CA ALA A 146 2.39 -6.57 -2.45
C ALA A 146 1.59 -7.75 -1.87
N LEU A 147 0.28 -7.62 -1.71
CA LEU A 147 -0.60 -8.71 -1.26
C LEU A 147 -0.56 -9.86 -2.26
N ASN A 148 -0.58 -9.58 -3.56
CA ASN A 148 -0.59 -10.61 -4.59
C ASN A 148 0.65 -11.50 -4.51
N ILE A 149 1.85 -10.89 -4.54
CA ILE A 149 3.10 -11.66 -4.35
C ILE A 149 3.15 -12.33 -2.97
N THR A 150 2.61 -11.71 -1.93
CA THR A 150 2.49 -12.31 -0.59
C THR A 150 1.71 -13.63 -0.66
N THR A 151 0.63 -13.70 -1.44
CA THR A 151 -0.15 -14.95 -1.57
C THR A 151 0.62 -16.10 -2.20
N HIS A 152 1.70 -15.82 -2.95
CA HIS A 152 2.59 -16.81 -3.52
C HIS A 152 3.71 -17.28 -2.58
N VAL A 153 4.15 -16.41 -1.66
CA VAL A 153 5.38 -16.65 -0.88
C VAL A 153 5.14 -16.85 0.61
N LEU A 154 3.98 -16.44 1.14
CA LEU A 154 3.67 -16.52 2.57
C LEU A 154 3.06 -17.88 2.92
N ARG A 155 3.54 -18.50 4.00
CA ARG A 155 2.98 -19.78 4.48
C ARG A 155 1.61 -19.57 5.13
N PRO A 156 0.73 -20.59 5.13
CA PRO A 156 -0.45 -20.59 5.98
C PRO A 156 -0.10 -20.31 7.45
N GLY A 157 -0.89 -19.45 8.10
CA GLY A 157 -0.65 -18.94 9.43
C GLY A 157 0.40 -17.83 9.53
N GLY A 158 1.02 -17.41 8.43
CA GLY A 158 2.01 -16.34 8.39
C GLY A 158 1.42 -14.94 8.59
N THR A 159 2.30 -13.95 8.73
CA THR A 159 1.95 -12.55 8.96
C THR A 159 2.30 -11.67 7.75
N PHE A 160 1.43 -10.72 7.43
CA PHE A 160 1.67 -9.67 6.43
C PHE A 160 1.54 -8.29 7.06
N VAL A 161 2.58 -7.46 6.94
CA VAL A 161 2.58 -6.08 7.46
C VAL A 161 2.84 -5.11 6.32
N ALA A 162 1.99 -4.11 6.14
CA ALA A 162 2.18 -3.17 5.04
C ALA A 162 1.75 -1.74 5.36
N LYS A 163 2.40 -0.79 4.71
CA LYS A 163 2.01 0.62 4.73
C LYS A 163 0.73 0.85 3.94
N ILE A 164 -0.14 1.67 4.51
CA ILE A 164 -1.36 2.17 3.86
C ILE A 164 -1.48 3.68 4.01
N PHE A 165 -2.23 4.29 3.10
CA PHE A 165 -2.79 5.62 3.32
C PHE A 165 -4.23 5.44 3.78
N ARG A 166 -4.49 5.83 5.02
CA ARG A 166 -5.82 5.72 5.64
C ARG A 166 -6.66 6.91 5.21
N GLY A 167 -7.22 6.83 4.01
CA GLY A 167 -8.18 7.80 3.50
C GLY A 167 -9.63 7.39 3.74
N LYS A 168 -10.53 7.85 2.87
CA LYS A 168 -11.98 7.75 3.09
C LYS A 168 -12.50 6.32 2.93
N ASP A 169 -11.92 5.55 2.01
CA ASP A 169 -12.47 4.25 1.56
C ASP A 169 -11.71 3.03 2.11
N ILE A 170 -11.04 3.20 3.26
CA ILE A 170 -10.20 2.16 3.85
C ILE A 170 -10.96 0.87 4.22
N THR A 171 -12.27 0.94 4.42
CA THR A 171 -13.13 -0.21 4.76
C THR A 171 -13.16 -1.25 3.65
N LEU A 172 -13.10 -0.84 2.38
CA LEU A 172 -13.04 -1.77 1.25
C LEU A 172 -11.74 -2.59 1.32
N LEU A 173 -10.62 -1.91 1.56
CA LEU A 173 -9.32 -2.56 1.69
C LEU A 173 -9.31 -3.57 2.85
N TYR A 174 -9.85 -3.21 4.01
CA TYR A 174 -9.95 -4.15 5.14
C TYR A 174 -10.80 -5.36 4.81
N SER A 175 -11.89 -5.18 4.06
CA SER A 175 -12.77 -6.26 3.64
C SER A 175 -12.04 -7.22 2.70
N GLN A 176 -11.25 -6.70 1.76
CA GLN A 176 -10.42 -7.50 0.85
C GLN A 176 -9.35 -8.30 1.60
N LEU A 177 -8.67 -7.68 2.57
CA LEU A 177 -7.65 -8.34 3.39
C LEU A 177 -8.26 -9.43 4.27
N LYS A 178 -9.47 -9.20 4.82
CA LYS A 178 -10.18 -10.18 5.67
C LYS A 178 -10.58 -11.47 4.95
N ILE A 179 -10.56 -11.49 3.62
CA ILE A 179 -10.74 -12.72 2.84
C ILE A 179 -9.57 -13.68 3.06
N PHE A 180 -8.36 -13.14 3.25
CA PHE A 180 -7.12 -13.90 3.37
C PHE A 180 -6.57 -13.97 4.79
N PHE A 181 -7.04 -13.10 5.69
CA PHE A 181 -6.53 -13.00 7.06
C PHE A 181 -7.68 -12.84 8.05
N PRO A 182 -7.83 -13.74 9.04
CA PRO A 182 -8.88 -13.63 10.06
C PRO A 182 -8.69 -12.38 10.94
N THR A 183 -7.44 -11.98 11.20
CA THR A 183 -7.10 -10.82 12.02
C THR A 183 -6.42 -9.76 11.16
N VAL A 184 -7.07 -8.59 11.02
CA VAL A 184 -6.54 -7.42 10.30
C VAL A 184 -6.65 -6.21 11.22
N THR A 185 -5.50 -5.67 11.62
CA THR A 185 -5.42 -4.53 12.55
C THR A 185 -4.75 -3.35 11.87
N CYS A 186 -5.35 -2.17 11.97
CA CYS A 186 -4.71 -0.92 11.55
C CYS A 186 -4.01 -0.27 12.73
N SER A 187 -2.72 0.04 12.59
CA SER A 187 -1.91 0.69 13.61
C SER A 187 -1.19 1.91 13.06
N LYS A 188 -1.01 2.94 13.90
CA LYS A 188 -0.23 4.14 13.59
C LYS A 188 0.87 4.27 14.63
N PRO A 189 2.12 3.87 14.33
CA PRO A 189 3.21 3.92 15.29
C PRO A 189 3.54 5.38 15.66
N ARG A 190 4.07 5.57 16.87
CA ARG A 190 4.46 6.90 17.42
C ARG A 190 5.51 7.62 16.57
N SER A 191 6.28 6.87 15.80
CA SER A 191 7.28 7.37 14.85
C SER A 191 6.69 7.82 13.51
N SER A 192 5.44 7.47 13.20
CA SER A 192 4.72 8.06 12.07
C SER A 192 4.22 9.46 12.43
N ARG A 193 4.23 10.38 11.47
CA ARG A 193 3.83 11.77 11.71
C ARG A 193 2.31 11.84 11.86
N ASN A 194 1.83 12.59 12.86
CA ASN A 194 0.39 12.76 13.05
C ASN A 194 -0.28 13.49 11.87
N SER A 195 0.46 14.37 11.19
CA SER A 195 0.00 15.07 9.99
C SER A 195 -0.01 14.21 8.72
N SER A 196 0.58 13.01 8.76
CA SER A 196 0.55 12.09 7.63
C SER A 196 -0.69 11.20 7.71
N ILE A 197 -1.30 10.90 6.56
CA ILE A 197 -2.36 9.89 6.43
C ILE A 197 -1.81 8.45 6.44
N GLU A 198 -0.49 8.29 6.53
CA GLU A 198 0.18 7.00 6.68
C GLU A 198 -0.30 6.26 7.93
N SER A 199 -0.67 5.00 7.74
CA SER A 199 -0.90 4.00 8.79
C SER A 199 -0.35 2.66 8.30
N PHE A 200 -0.41 1.63 9.15
CA PHE A 200 0.07 0.30 8.83
C PHE A 200 -1.03 -0.72 9.08
N ILE A 201 -1.15 -1.69 8.21
CA ILE A 201 -1.96 -2.89 8.45
C ILE A 201 -1.06 -4.00 8.96
N VAL A 202 -1.55 -4.74 9.95
CA VAL A 202 -0.95 -5.95 10.48
C VAL A 202 -1.98 -7.06 10.30
N CYS A 203 -1.72 -7.95 9.35
CA CYS A 203 -2.59 -9.05 8.98
C CYS A 203 -1.97 -10.35 9.49
N GLN A 204 -2.65 -11.03 10.41
CA GLN A 204 -2.11 -12.21 11.09
C GLN A 204 -2.93 -13.46 10.73
N GLY A 205 -2.22 -14.58 10.58
CA GLY A 205 -2.84 -15.89 10.38
C GLY A 205 -3.30 -16.13 8.95
N TYR A 206 -2.41 -15.93 7.95
CA TYR A 206 -2.73 -16.12 6.54
C TYR A 206 -3.53 -17.42 6.28
N GLN A 207 -4.74 -17.27 5.78
CA GLN A 207 -5.72 -18.32 5.56
C GLN A 207 -6.46 -18.04 4.25
N PRO A 208 -5.84 -18.39 3.09
CA PRO A 208 -6.51 -18.22 1.81
C PRO A 208 -7.75 -19.14 1.72
N PRO A 209 -8.78 -18.78 0.92
CA PRO A 209 -9.91 -19.66 0.64
C PRO A 209 -9.46 -21.02 0.08
N ALA A 210 -10.20 -22.10 0.35
CA ALA A 210 -9.78 -23.47 0.04
C ALA A 210 -9.41 -23.70 -1.45
N ASP A 211 -10.14 -23.06 -2.37
CA ASP A 211 -9.92 -23.18 -3.82
C ASP A 211 -9.14 -22.00 -4.42
N TYR A 212 -8.54 -21.15 -3.58
CA TYR A 212 -7.77 -20.01 -4.04
C TYR A 212 -6.43 -20.47 -4.60
N THR A 213 -6.23 -20.28 -5.91
CA THR A 213 -4.93 -20.43 -6.56
C THR A 213 -4.31 -19.05 -6.72
N PRO A 214 -3.13 -18.78 -6.10
CA PRO A 214 -2.40 -17.54 -6.30
C PRO A 214 -2.15 -17.26 -7.79
N THR A 215 -2.41 -16.03 -8.23
CA THR A 215 -2.21 -15.63 -9.63
C THR A 215 -1.59 -14.24 -9.71
N MET A 216 -0.48 -14.14 -10.45
CA MET A 216 0.13 -12.85 -10.78
C MET A 216 -0.59 -12.11 -11.91
N ALA A 217 -1.68 -12.68 -12.46
CA ALA A 217 -2.56 -11.93 -13.34
C ALA A 217 -3.11 -10.73 -12.57
N ASN A 218 -3.07 -9.56 -13.19
CA ASN A 218 -3.31 -8.30 -12.50
C ASN A 218 -4.66 -7.72 -12.98
N PRO A 219 -5.81 -8.30 -12.61
CA PRO A 219 -7.10 -7.91 -13.18
C PRO A 219 -7.48 -6.45 -12.89
N LEU A 220 -6.85 -5.82 -11.90
CA LEU A 220 -7.06 -4.40 -11.55
C LEU A 220 -6.13 -3.42 -12.30
N LEU A 221 -5.04 -3.89 -12.90
CA LEU A 221 -4.10 -3.06 -13.67
C LEU A 221 -4.13 -3.36 -15.17
N ASP A 222 -4.57 -4.56 -15.56
CA ASP A 222 -4.68 -5.00 -16.94
C ASP A 222 -6.15 -5.31 -17.23
N LEU A 223 -6.90 -4.29 -17.67
CA LEU A 223 -8.28 -4.43 -18.19
C LEU A 223 -8.32 -5.19 -19.53
N GLN A 224 -7.29 -5.94 -19.87
CA GLN A 224 -7.33 -6.89 -20.95
C GLN A 224 -8.19 -8.06 -20.49
N TYR A 225 -9.50 -7.96 -20.74
CA TYR A 225 -10.39 -9.11 -20.82
C TYR A 225 -9.91 -10.00 -21.97
N ASN A 226 -8.83 -10.73 -21.75
CA ASN A 226 -8.38 -11.76 -22.66
C ASN A 226 -9.52 -12.78 -22.80
N ALA A 227 -9.86 -13.13 -24.05
CA ALA A 227 -11.04 -13.93 -24.41
C ALA A 227 -11.07 -15.33 -23.75
N MET A 228 -9.96 -15.77 -23.17
CA MET A 228 -9.82 -16.98 -22.36
C MET A 228 -9.87 -16.62 -20.87
N ASN A 229 -11.06 -16.28 -20.36
CA ASN A 229 -11.28 -15.93 -18.95
C ASN A 229 -11.10 -17.18 -18.04
N GLU A 230 -9.84 -17.60 -17.86
CA GLU A 230 -9.38 -18.83 -17.19
C GLU A 230 -9.38 -18.73 -15.65
N LEU A 231 -9.68 -17.56 -15.09
CA LEU A 231 -9.77 -17.38 -13.64
C LEU A 231 -10.93 -18.25 -13.09
N VAL A 232 -10.73 -18.83 -11.90
CA VAL A 232 -11.72 -19.69 -11.24
C VAL A 232 -11.91 -19.28 -9.77
N GLY A 233 -13.05 -19.63 -9.19
CA GLY A 233 -13.35 -19.37 -7.78
C GLY A 233 -13.36 -17.86 -7.44
N PRO A 234 -12.75 -17.46 -6.30
CA PRO A 234 -12.73 -16.06 -5.85
C PRO A 234 -12.14 -15.09 -6.89
N ASN A 235 -11.21 -15.55 -7.73
CA ASN A 235 -10.52 -14.74 -8.73
C ASN A 235 -11.40 -14.34 -9.93
N ARG A 236 -12.58 -14.94 -10.13
CA ARG A 236 -13.49 -14.67 -11.27
C ARG A 236 -14.79 -13.95 -10.89
N THR A 237 -14.92 -13.42 -9.68
CA THR A 237 -16.17 -12.74 -9.29
C THR A 237 -16.39 -11.47 -10.13
N ILE A 238 -17.23 -11.55 -11.16
CA ILE A 238 -17.63 -10.42 -12.00
C ILE A 238 -18.83 -9.74 -11.32
N VAL A 239 -18.64 -8.50 -10.86
CA VAL A 239 -19.77 -7.67 -10.44
C VAL A 239 -20.50 -7.23 -11.72
N PRO A 240 -21.80 -7.52 -11.88
CA PRO A 240 -22.53 -7.11 -13.08
C PRO A 240 -22.56 -5.59 -13.17
N PHE A 241 -22.04 -5.03 -14.25
CA PHE A 241 -22.28 -3.63 -14.59
C PHE A 241 -23.62 -3.53 -15.32
N ILE A 242 -24.57 -2.83 -14.72
CA ILE A 242 -25.90 -2.61 -15.29
C ILE A 242 -26.02 -1.12 -15.58
N ALA A 243 -26.06 -0.76 -16.86
CA ALA A 243 -26.44 0.59 -17.26
C ALA A 243 -27.94 0.77 -16.96
N CYS A 244 -28.27 1.77 -16.15
CA CYS A 244 -29.66 2.11 -15.83
C CYS A 244 -30.18 3.16 -16.84
N GLY A 245 -31.33 2.88 -17.44
CA GLY A 245 -31.93 3.71 -18.49
C GLY A 245 -32.19 2.91 -19.76
N ASP A 246 -32.95 3.48 -20.70
CA ASP A 246 -33.06 2.89 -22.02
C ASP A 246 -31.90 3.36 -22.92
N LEU A 247 -31.58 2.59 -23.96
CA LEU A 247 -30.56 2.97 -24.95
C LEU A 247 -31.04 4.06 -25.91
N ASN A 248 -32.30 4.48 -25.79
CA ASN A 248 -32.91 5.54 -26.61
C ASN A 248 -32.86 6.90 -25.92
N GLY A 249 -32.29 6.98 -24.72
CA GLY A 249 -32.25 8.15 -23.87
C GLY A 249 -31.24 9.20 -24.33
N TYR A 250 -31.23 10.32 -23.61
CA TYR A 250 -30.24 11.37 -23.83
C TYR A 250 -28.87 10.93 -23.29
N ASP A 251 -27.86 11.07 -24.12
CA ASP A 251 -26.45 10.96 -23.78
C ASP A 251 -26.01 12.20 -23.01
N ALA A 252 -25.46 12.00 -21.81
CA ALA A 252 -25.06 13.09 -20.93
C ALA A 252 -23.93 13.96 -21.50
N ASP A 253 -23.12 13.41 -22.40
CA ASP A 253 -21.99 14.11 -23.02
C ASP A 253 -22.35 14.77 -24.36
N ARG A 254 -23.61 14.64 -24.79
CA ARG A 254 -24.08 15.20 -26.06
C ARG A 254 -25.12 16.31 -25.85
N THR A 255 -24.98 17.38 -26.62
CA THR A 255 -26.01 18.41 -26.73
C THR A 255 -27.04 18.02 -27.79
N TYR A 256 -28.32 18.12 -27.44
CA TYR A 256 -29.44 17.81 -28.33
C TYR A 256 -30.17 19.09 -28.78
N PRO A 257 -30.70 19.13 -30.02
CA PRO A 257 -31.49 20.26 -30.47
C PRO A 257 -32.78 20.38 -29.66
N LEU A 258 -33.11 21.60 -29.26
CA LEU A 258 -34.36 21.92 -28.56
C LEU A 258 -35.54 21.75 -29.53
N GLN A 259 -36.65 21.19 -29.04
CA GLN A 259 -37.89 21.12 -29.81
C GLN A 259 -38.47 22.52 -30.04
N ALA A 260 -39.20 22.73 -31.13
CA ALA A 260 -39.78 24.04 -31.46
C ALA A 260 -40.74 24.59 -30.38
N SER A 261 -41.31 23.72 -29.54
CA SER A 261 -42.18 24.04 -28.40
C SER A 261 -41.42 24.21 -27.07
N TYR A 262 -40.09 24.17 -27.08
CA TYR A 262 -39.30 24.24 -25.85
C TYR A 262 -39.41 25.63 -25.22
N GLN A 263 -39.90 25.67 -23.98
CA GLN A 263 -39.91 26.87 -23.15
C GLN A 263 -38.74 26.80 -22.17
N GLN A 264 -37.81 27.74 -22.29
CA GLN A 264 -36.74 27.89 -21.30
C GLN A 264 -37.36 28.33 -19.96
N LEU A 265 -37.16 27.50 -18.94
CA LEU A 265 -37.54 27.82 -17.57
C LEU A 265 -36.34 28.38 -16.82
N ASP A 266 -36.59 29.31 -15.91
CA ASP A 266 -35.56 29.71 -14.94
C ASP A 266 -35.21 28.55 -14.02
N PRO A 267 -33.95 28.46 -13.53
CA PRO A 267 -33.58 27.48 -12.54
C PRO A 267 -34.52 27.55 -11.33
N LEU A 268 -35.05 26.39 -10.94
CA LEU A 268 -36.03 26.28 -9.85
C LEU A 268 -35.49 26.86 -8.53
N GLN A 269 -34.16 26.79 -8.36
CA GLN A 269 -33.44 27.49 -7.30
C GLN A 269 -32.16 28.12 -7.88
N PRO A 270 -32.08 29.46 -7.98
CA PRO A 270 -30.84 30.11 -8.37
C PRO A 270 -29.78 29.93 -7.28
N PRO A 271 -28.49 30.02 -7.63
CA PRO A 271 -27.42 30.01 -6.62
C PRO A 271 -27.68 31.07 -5.55
N ILE A 272 -27.77 30.65 -4.29
CA ILE A 272 -28.00 31.54 -3.14
C ILE A 272 -26.88 32.59 -3.03
N THR A 273 -25.71 32.26 -3.56
CA THR A 273 -24.54 33.13 -3.63
C THR A 273 -23.91 33.00 -5.01
N ALA A 274 -23.64 34.12 -5.67
CA ALA A 274 -22.93 34.10 -6.95
C ALA A 274 -21.51 33.51 -6.74
N PRO A 275 -21.02 32.62 -7.60
CA PRO A 275 -19.69 32.01 -7.46
C PRO A 275 -18.55 33.04 -7.36
N TYR A 276 -18.74 34.21 -7.96
CA TYR A 276 -17.79 35.32 -7.97
C TYR A 276 -18.02 36.34 -6.85
N LYS A 277 -18.98 36.14 -5.94
CA LYS A 277 -19.27 37.09 -4.86
C LYS A 277 -18.05 37.35 -3.99
N THR A 278 -17.38 36.28 -3.56
CA THR A 278 -16.14 36.36 -2.77
C THR A 278 -15.03 37.08 -3.53
N ALA A 279 -14.85 36.79 -4.82
CA ALA A 279 -13.86 37.47 -5.65
C ALA A 279 -14.16 38.98 -5.81
N MET A 280 -15.44 39.35 -5.94
CA MET A 280 -15.85 40.76 -5.99
C MET A 280 -15.71 41.47 -4.65
N GLU A 281 -15.98 40.80 -3.53
CA GLU A 281 -15.75 41.33 -2.18
C GLU A 281 -14.26 41.56 -1.92
N LEU A 282 -13.40 40.60 -2.29
CA LEU A 282 -11.95 40.74 -2.20
C LEU A 282 -11.41 41.88 -3.09
N LYS A 283 -11.95 42.02 -4.31
CA LYS A 283 -11.64 43.12 -5.21
C LYS A 283 -12.09 44.48 -4.65
N ARG A 284 -13.30 44.56 -4.07
CA ARG A 284 -13.81 45.77 -3.40
C ARG A 284 -12.98 46.15 -2.17
N ASN A 285 -12.48 45.18 -1.43
CA ASN A 285 -11.64 45.38 -0.26
C ASN A 285 -10.16 45.63 -0.60
N ASN A 286 -9.82 45.82 -1.88
CA ASN A 286 -8.48 46.13 -2.38
C ASN A 286 -7.39 45.12 -1.95
N PHE A 287 -7.78 43.88 -1.67
CA PHE A 287 -6.89 42.84 -1.15
C PHE A 287 -5.82 42.37 -2.15
N TYR A 288 -6.02 42.63 -3.44
CA TYR A 288 -5.06 42.28 -4.51
C TYR A 288 -3.96 43.33 -4.73
N ASN A 289 -3.98 44.46 -4.00
CA ASN A 289 -3.03 45.56 -4.11
C ASN A 289 -2.10 45.68 -2.88
N LYS A 290 -1.91 44.60 -2.11
CA LYS A 290 -0.90 44.50 -1.05
C LYS A 290 0.06 43.35 -1.31
#